data_AF-T0YUS4-F1
#
_entry.id   AF-T0YUS4-F1
#
_cell.length_a   1.000
_cell.length_b   1.000
_cell.length_c   1.000
_cell.angle_alpha   90.00
_cell.angle_beta   90.00
_cell.angle_gamma   90.00
#
_symmetry.space_group_name_H-M   'P 1'
#
loop_
_entity.id
_entity.type
_entity.pdbx_description
1 polymer ?
#
loop_
_entity_poly.entity_id
_entity_poly.type
_entity_poly.pdbx_seq_one_letter_code
_entity_poly.pdbx_strand_id
1 'polypeptide(L)'
;FRQALEQARQGRLHILGKMAEALSTPRQAMSNFAPRIVTINIHPDKIRDLIGPGGKTIRRIQEETGCQIDIEDDGKVFLATVDEAAMERAVAMIRDLTESVEVGRIYKGKVVRIMPFGAFVEILPRQDGLVHISQLAEQRVNRVEDVVNIGDEIMVKVTEIDDRGRVNLSRKQA
;
A
#
# COMPACT_ATOMS: atom_id res chain seq x y z
N PHE A 1 -22.62 10.76 48.76
CA PHE A 1 -22.19 10.40 47.39
C PHE A 1 -21.74 11.59 46.55
N ARG A 2 -22.57 12.62 46.27
CA ARG A 2 -22.15 13.77 45.44
C ARG A 2 -20.95 14.56 45.98
N GLN A 3 -20.89 14.83 47.29
CA GLN A 3 -19.75 15.54 47.89
C GLN A 3 -18.44 14.74 47.83
N ALA A 4 -18.50 13.42 48.04
CA ALA A 4 -17.33 12.55 47.93
C ALA A 4 -16.80 12.48 46.47
N LEU A 5 -17.70 12.50 45.48
CA LEU A 5 -17.32 12.56 44.07
C LEU A 5 -16.69 13.92 43.70
N GLU A 6 -17.21 15.02 44.24
CA GLU A 6 -16.63 16.35 43.99
C GLU A 6 -15.25 16.50 44.65
N GLN A 7 -15.10 15.99 45.88
CA GLN A 7 -13.80 15.92 46.55
C GLN A 7 -12.79 15.06 45.78
N ALA A 8 -13.22 13.89 45.28
CA ALA A 8 -12.38 13.04 44.43
C ALA A 8 -12.01 13.73 43.11
N ARG A 9 -12.94 14.50 42.52
CA ARG A 9 -12.71 15.26 41.29
C ARG A 9 -11.65 16.35 41.50
N GLN A 10 -11.73 17.10 42.60
CA GLN A 10 -10.77 18.13 42.96
C GLN A 10 -9.38 17.54 43.22
N GLY A 11 -9.30 16.42 43.96
CA GLY A 11 -8.04 15.70 44.17
C GLY A 11 -7.42 15.20 42.86
N ARG A 12 -8.22 14.64 41.95
CA ARG A 12 -7.77 14.19 40.63
C ARG A 12 -7.21 15.35 39.80
N LEU A 13 -7.89 16.50 39.78
CA LEU A 13 -7.44 17.67 39.03
C LEU A 13 -6.11 18.23 39.58
N HIS A 14 -5.93 18.21 40.89
CA HIS A 14 -4.66 18.59 41.51
C HIS A 14 -3.50 17.67 41.09
N ILE A 15 -3.72 16.35 41.11
CA ILE A 15 -2.73 15.36 40.68
C ILE A 15 -2.42 15.51 39.18
N LEU A 16 -3.46 15.67 38.34
CA LEU A 16 -3.27 15.89 36.90
C LEU A 16 -2.53 17.19 36.60
N GLY A 17 -2.73 18.25 37.39
CA GLY A 17 -1.96 19.49 37.29
C GLY A 17 -0.47 19.27 37.54
N LYS A 18 -0.13 18.49 38.57
CA LYS A 18 1.27 18.12 38.85
C LYS A 18 1.88 17.19 37.82
N MET A 19 1.09 16.31 37.22
CA MET A 19 1.53 15.50 36.08
C MET A 19 1.79 16.36 34.83
N ALA A 20 0.94 17.36 34.58
CA ALA A 20 1.08 18.27 33.44
C ALA A 20 2.28 19.22 33.58
N GLU A 21 2.67 19.60 34.80
CA GLU A 21 3.93 20.33 35.05
C GLU A 21 5.16 19.53 34.60
N ALA A 22 5.14 18.20 34.74
CA ALA A 22 6.24 17.33 34.35
C ALA A 22 6.21 16.92 32.86
N LEU A 23 5.03 16.66 32.31
CA LEU A 23 4.85 16.27 30.91
C LEU A 23 3.44 16.63 30.42
N SER A 24 3.29 17.78 29.76
CA SER A 24 1.99 18.30 29.31
C SER A 24 1.51 17.69 28.00
N THR A 25 2.43 17.29 27.11
CA THR A 25 2.13 16.66 25.83
C THR A 25 2.93 15.37 25.65
N PRO A 26 2.41 14.39 24.88
CA PRO A 26 3.22 13.26 24.44
C PRO A 26 4.50 13.76 23.76
N ARG A 27 5.64 13.12 24.01
CA ARG A 27 6.89 13.47 23.33
C ARG A 27 6.71 13.22 21.83
N GLN A 28 7.00 14.22 21.00
CA GLN A 28 6.84 14.13 19.55
C GLN A 28 7.83 13.17 18.90
N ALA A 29 9.02 13.02 19.49
CA ALA A 29 10.03 12.08 19.04
C ALA A 29 10.14 10.92 20.03
N MET A 30 9.98 9.69 19.52
CA MET A 30 10.34 8.50 20.28
C MET A 30 11.86 8.44 20.47
N SER A 31 12.31 7.80 21.55
CA SER A 31 13.74 7.59 21.80
C SER A 31 14.40 6.89 20.61
N ASN A 32 15.62 7.29 20.25
CA ASN A 32 16.40 6.70 19.14
C ASN A 32 16.68 5.19 19.33
N PHE A 33 16.52 4.67 20.55
CA PHE A 33 16.70 3.25 20.88
C PHE A 33 15.37 2.51 21.07
N ALA A 34 14.24 3.23 21.04
CA ALA A 34 12.93 2.59 21.14
C ALA A 34 12.53 2.07 19.76
N PRO A 35 12.10 0.80 19.65
CA PRO A 35 11.64 0.26 18.38
C PRO A 35 10.45 1.09 17.90
N ARG A 36 10.56 1.63 16.69
CA ARG A 36 9.45 2.30 16.03
C ARG A 36 8.54 1.22 15.49
N ILE A 37 7.25 1.29 15.83
CA ILE A 37 6.24 0.40 15.28
C ILE A 37 5.51 1.20 14.19
N VAL A 38 5.63 0.74 12.95
CA VAL A 38 4.85 1.28 11.82
C VAL A 38 3.83 0.23 11.42
N THR A 39 2.56 0.63 11.37
CA THR A 39 1.48 -0.22 10.88
C THR A 39 1.18 0.16 9.44
N ILE A 40 1.26 -0.83 8.54
CA ILE A 40 0.83 -0.71 7.15
C ILE A 40 -0.42 -1.56 6.97
N ASN A 41 -1.39 -1.04 6.23
CA ASN A 41 -2.57 -1.81 5.85
C ASN A 41 -2.41 -2.32 4.42
N ILE A 42 -2.60 -3.63 4.22
CA ILE A 42 -2.53 -4.31 2.92
C ILE A 42 -3.78 -5.14 2.69
N HIS A 43 -4.12 -5.40 1.43
CA HIS A 43 -5.24 -6.28 1.10
C HIS A 43 -4.96 -7.73 1.53
N PRO A 44 -5.94 -8.43 2.17
CA PRO A 44 -5.77 -9.79 2.69
C PRO A 44 -5.29 -10.81 1.65
N ASP A 45 -5.73 -10.67 0.40
CA ASP A 45 -5.36 -11.59 -0.69
C ASP A 45 -3.86 -11.60 -0.98
N LYS A 46 -3.17 -10.49 -0.69
CA LYS A 46 -1.72 -10.33 -0.91
C LYS A 46 -0.87 -10.76 0.28
N ILE A 47 -1.46 -11.06 1.44
CA ILE A 47 -0.74 -11.58 2.60
C ILE A 47 -0.01 -12.88 2.22
N ARG A 48 -0.67 -13.73 1.43
CA ARG A 48 -0.11 -15.00 0.99
C ARG A 48 1.14 -14.83 0.12
N ASP A 49 1.15 -13.81 -0.74
CA ASP A 49 2.29 -13.49 -1.61
C ASP A 49 3.44 -12.86 -0.83
N LEU A 50 3.12 -12.03 0.17
CA LEU A 50 4.10 -11.40 1.06
C LEU A 50 4.82 -12.43 1.96
N ILE A 51 4.08 -13.40 2.51
CA ILE A 51 4.67 -14.51 3.28
C ILE A 51 5.47 -15.44 2.35
N GLY A 52 4.94 -15.69 1.14
CA GLY A 52 5.50 -16.64 0.19
C GLY A 52 5.34 -18.11 0.65
N PRO A 53 5.80 -19.09 -0.16
CA PRO A 53 5.65 -20.51 0.18
C PRO A 53 6.43 -20.85 1.46
N GLY A 54 5.70 -21.05 2.56
CA GLY A 54 6.25 -21.41 3.87
C GLY A 54 6.98 -20.29 4.61
N GLY A 55 6.68 -19.02 4.33
CA GLY A 55 7.29 -17.88 5.03
C GLY A 55 8.70 -17.51 4.57
N LYS A 56 9.17 -18.07 3.44
CA LYS A 56 10.51 -17.80 2.92
C LYS A 56 10.73 -16.35 2.53
N THR A 57 9.72 -15.69 1.95
CA THR A 57 9.83 -14.30 1.52
C THR A 57 9.95 -13.38 2.71
N ILE A 58 9.10 -13.57 3.73
CA ILE A 58 9.17 -12.81 4.98
C ILE A 58 10.50 -13.01 5.70
N ARG A 59 10.99 -14.25 5.82
CA ARG A 59 12.26 -14.53 6.50
C ARG A 59 13.43 -13.86 5.80
N ARG A 60 13.46 -13.89 4.46
CA ARG A 60 14.49 -13.18 3.68
C ARG A 60 14.45 -11.67 3.92
N ILE A 61 13.26 -11.06 3.94
CA ILE A 61 13.13 -9.61 4.22
C ILE A 61 13.57 -9.30 5.67
N GLN A 62 13.19 -10.13 6.64
CA GLN A 62 13.61 -9.99 8.04
C GLN A 62 15.14 -10.15 8.19
N GLU A 63 15.77 -11.06 7.46
CA GLU A 63 17.23 -11.24 7.45
C GLU A 63 17.97 -10.08 6.76
N GLU A 64 17.46 -9.57 5.64
CA GLU A 64 18.09 -8.47 4.89
C GLU A 64 17.93 -7.11 5.58
N THR A 65 16.80 -6.89 6.27
CA THR A 65 16.49 -5.62 6.92
C THR A 65 16.74 -5.63 8.42
N GLY A 66 16.77 -6.79 9.07
CA GLY A 66 16.84 -6.91 10.53
C GLY A 66 15.56 -6.44 11.24
N CYS A 67 14.48 -6.19 10.49
CA CYS A 67 13.20 -5.75 11.06
C CYS A 67 12.38 -6.95 11.52
N GLN A 68 11.67 -6.81 12.64
CA GLN A 68 10.64 -7.77 13.03
C GLN A 68 9.34 -7.39 12.33
N ILE A 69 8.78 -8.34 11.58
CA ILE A 69 7.58 -8.15 10.76
C ILE A 69 6.52 -9.12 11.27
N ASP A 70 5.46 -8.59 11.86
CA ASP A 70 4.29 -9.36 12.28
C ASP A 70 3.12 -9.01 11.36
N ILE A 71 2.40 -10.03 10.89
CA ILE A 71 1.22 -9.84 10.03
C ILE A 71 0.00 -10.37 10.76
N GLU A 72 -1.06 -9.57 10.81
CA GLU A 72 -2.39 -9.99 11.24
C GLU A 72 -3.25 -10.42 10.04
N ASP A 73 -4.19 -11.32 10.30
CA ASP A 73 -5.14 -11.85 9.30
C ASP A 73 -6.04 -10.74 8.69
N ASP A 74 -6.18 -9.61 9.40
CA ASP A 74 -6.92 -8.43 8.94
C ASP A 74 -6.18 -7.60 7.88
N GLY A 75 -4.94 -7.97 7.52
CA GLY A 75 -4.12 -7.21 6.55
C GLY A 75 -3.28 -6.11 7.18
N LYS A 76 -3.16 -6.07 8.51
CA LYS A 76 -2.23 -5.16 9.19
C LYS A 76 -0.85 -5.80 9.29
N VAL A 77 0.14 -5.10 8.78
CA VAL A 77 1.55 -5.47 8.91
C VAL A 77 2.20 -4.52 9.90
N PHE A 78 2.73 -5.08 10.99
CA PHE A 78 3.49 -4.38 12.01
C PHE A 78 4.97 -4.56 11.72
N LEU A 79 5.64 -3.43 11.50
CA LEU A 79 7.08 -3.35 11.34
C LEU A 79 7.67 -2.78 12.62
N ALA A 80 8.51 -3.55 13.31
CA ALA A 80 9.25 -3.10 14.47
C ALA A 80 10.75 -3.14 14.17
N THR A 81 11.40 -1.98 14.22
CA THR A 81 12.86 -1.89 14.15
C THR A 81 13.39 -0.70 14.94
N VAL A 82 14.66 -0.83 15.36
CA VAL A 82 15.43 0.20 16.07
C VAL A 82 16.10 1.16 15.08
N ASP A 83 16.34 0.72 13.84
CA ASP A 83 17.03 1.49 12.81
C ASP A 83 16.04 2.08 11.78
N GLU A 84 16.13 3.38 11.58
CA GLU A 84 15.30 4.13 10.64
C GLU A 84 15.63 3.77 9.17
N ALA A 85 16.90 3.48 8.86
CA ALA A 85 17.31 3.09 7.51
C ALA A 85 16.85 1.67 7.15
N ALA A 86 16.81 0.76 8.14
CA ALA A 86 16.20 -0.55 7.99
C ALA A 86 14.68 -0.45 7.79
N MET A 87 14.02 0.44 8.54
CA MET A 87 12.58 0.67 8.44
C MET A 87 12.20 1.14 7.03
N GLU A 88 12.87 2.17 6.52
CA GLU A 88 12.57 2.71 5.19
C GLU A 88 12.78 1.66 4.09
N ARG A 89 13.85 0.85 4.18
CA ARG A 89 14.08 -0.26 3.24
C ARG A 89 12.98 -1.33 3.32
N ALA A 90 12.57 -1.72 4.53
CA ALA A 90 11.50 -2.69 4.72
C ALA A 90 10.16 -2.16 4.21
N VAL A 91 9.84 -0.89 4.49
CA VAL A 91 8.64 -0.22 3.97
C VAL A 91 8.68 -0.14 2.45
N ALA A 92 9.82 0.19 1.84
CA ALA A 92 9.97 0.23 0.39
C ALA A 92 9.77 -1.15 -0.24
N MET A 93 10.44 -2.19 0.28
CA MET A 93 10.27 -3.57 -0.21
C MET A 93 8.83 -4.07 -0.05
N ILE A 94 8.18 -3.78 1.09
CA ILE A 94 6.79 -4.17 1.32
C ILE A 94 5.89 -3.39 0.38
N ARG A 95 6.11 -2.09 0.16
CA ARG A 95 5.36 -1.31 -0.83
C ARG A 95 5.55 -1.90 -2.22
N ASP A 96 6.76 -2.16 -2.68
CA ASP A 96 7.00 -2.72 -4.01
C ASP A 96 6.32 -4.09 -4.21
N LEU A 97 6.27 -4.92 -3.16
CA LEU A 97 5.60 -6.23 -3.20
C LEU A 97 4.07 -6.13 -3.06
N THR A 98 3.58 -5.15 -2.30
CA THR A 98 2.15 -5.02 -1.97
C THR A 98 1.44 -3.98 -2.82
N GLU A 99 2.18 -3.18 -3.61
CA GLU A 99 1.66 -2.14 -4.49
C GLU A 99 0.61 -2.78 -5.39
N SER A 100 -0.64 -2.45 -5.05
CA SER A 100 -1.78 -2.85 -5.82
C SER A 100 -2.03 -1.73 -6.79
N VAL A 101 -2.40 -2.14 -7.99
CA VAL A 101 -3.04 -1.26 -8.93
C VAL A 101 -4.29 -0.72 -8.23
N GLU A 102 -4.30 0.54 -7.81
CA GLU A 102 -5.47 1.16 -7.21
C GLU A 102 -6.43 1.57 -8.32
N VAL A 103 -7.72 1.25 -8.15
CA VAL A 103 -8.76 1.73 -9.06
C VAL A 103 -8.77 3.26 -9.02
N GLY A 104 -8.60 3.87 -10.20
CA GLY A 104 -8.56 5.32 -10.36
C GLY A 104 -7.16 5.93 -10.41
N ARG A 105 -6.09 5.20 -10.08
CA ARG A 105 -4.72 5.68 -10.31
C ARG A 105 -4.33 5.57 -11.78
N ILE A 106 -3.53 6.53 -12.22
CA ILE A 106 -2.90 6.54 -13.54
C ILE A 106 -1.53 5.92 -13.37
N TYR A 107 -1.24 4.93 -14.20
CA TYR A 107 0.05 4.28 -14.25
C TYR A 107 0.63 4.39 -15.66
N LYS A 108 1.95 4.36 -15.74
CA LYS A 108 2.68 4.27 -17.01
C LYS A 108 2.99 2.81 -17.27
N GLY A 109 2.35 2.23 -18.28
CA GLY A 109 2.48 0.81 -18.59
C GLY A 109 2.97 0.58 -20.01
N LYS A 110 3.60 -0.58 -20.23
CA LYS A 110 4.16 -0.99 -21.53
C LYS A 110 3.24 -1.97 -22.23
N VAL A 111 2.98 -1.76 -23.51
CA VAL A 111 2.14 -2.68 -24.31
C VAL A 111 2.92 -3.97 -24.57
N VAL A 112 2.45 -5.09 -24.03
CA VAL A 112 3.09 -6.42 -24.21
C VAL A 112 2.49 -7.16 -25.39
N ARG A 113 1.17 -7.03 -25.59
CA ARG A 113 0.45 -7.75 -26.65
C ARG A 113 -0.75 -6.97 -27.14
N ILE A 114 -1.02 -7.04 -28.43
CA ILE A 114 -2.20 -6.43 -29.06
C ILE A 114 -3.11 -7.53 -29.58
N MET A 115 -4.41 -7.37 -29.37
CA MET A 115 -5.47 -8.21 -29.94
C MET A 115 -6.50 -7.34 -30.67
N PRO A 116 -7.35 -7.92 -31.54
CA PRO A 116 -8.34 -7.14 -32.32
C PRO A 116 -9.35 -6.37 -31.46
N PHE A 117 -9.61 -6.82 -30.23
CA PHE A 117 -10.58 -6.23 -29.31
C PHE A 117 -9.94 -5.37 -28.20
N GLY A 118 -8.61 -5.33 -28.10
CA GLY A 118 -7.92 -4.57 -27.05
C GLY A 118 -6.41 -4.79 -26.99
N ALA A 119 -5.73 -4.00 -26.15
CA ALA A 119 -4.30 -4.08 -25.91
C ALA A 119 -4.01 -4.49 -24.46
N PHE A 120 -3.05 -5.40 -24.28
CA PHE A 120 -2.53 -5.79 -22.98
C PHE A 120 -1.35 -4.91 -22.62
N VAL A 121 -1.47 -4.24 -21.48
CA VAL A 121 -0.49 -3.29 -20.95
C VAL A 121 0.00 -3.82 -19.62
N GLU A 122 1.30 -4.03 -19.50
CA GLU A 122 1.95 -4.37 -18.24
C GLU A 122 2.15 -3.09 -17.44
N ILE A 123 1.55 -3.04 -16.25
CA ILE A 123 1.62 -1.87 -15.38
C ILE A 123 2.60 -2.11 -14.23
N LEU A 124 2.47 -3.28 -13.60
CA LEU A 124 3.34 -3.75 -12.54
C LEU A 124 3.84 -5.14 -12.91
N PRO A 125 5.02 -5.54 -12.39
CA PRO A 125 5.55 -6.88 -12.63
C PRO A 125 4.52 -7.94 -12.19
N ARG A 126 4.11 -8.81 -13.12
CA ARG A 126 3.06 -9.85 -12.98
C ARG A 126 1.61 -9.35 -12.99
N GLN A 127 1.36 -8.06 -13.23
CA GLN A 127 0.01 -7.52 -13.33
C GLN A 127 -0.21 -6.89 -14.71
N ASP A 128 -0.92 -7.64 -15.55
CA ASP A 128 -1.35 -7.20 -16.87
C ASP A 128 -2.74 -6.57 -16.79
N GLY A 129 -2.93 -5.45 -17.47
CA GLY A 129 -4.24 -4.85 -17.67
C GLY A 129 -4.66 -4.86 -19.13
N LEU A 130 -5.97 -4.95 -19.37
CA LEU A 130 -6.57 -4.92 -20.69
C LEU A 130 -7.19 -3.55 -20.94
N VAL A 131 -6.77 -2.91 -22.03
CA VAL A 131 -7.41 -1.72 -22.58
C VAL A 131 -8.36 -2.16 -23.69
N HIS A 132 -9.66 -2.00 -23.49
CA HIS A 132 -10.65 -2.30 -24.53
C HIS A 132 -10.55 -1.29 -25.69
N ILE A 133 -10.83 -1.70 -26.93
CA ILE A 133 -10.74 -0.81 -28.12
C ILE A 133 -11.58 0.48 -27.96
N SER A 134 -12.70 0.42 -27.24
CA SER A 134 -13.57 1.58 -26.96
C SER A 134 -12.99 2.56 -25.93
N GLN A 135 -11.97 2.15 -25.17
CA GLN A 135 -11.33 2.93 -24.10
C GLN A 135 -9.93 3.44 -24.50
N LEU A 136 -9.52 3.20 -25.76
CA LEU A 136 -8.22 3.56 -26.31
C LEU A 136 -8.12 5.01 -26.78
N ALA A 137 -9.20 5.55 -27.34
CA ALA A 137 -9.29 6.94 -27.77
C ALA A 137 -10.75 7.43 -27.72
N GLU A 138 -10.96 8.76 -27.67
CA GLU A 138 -12.32 9.32 -27.76
C GLU A 138 -12.97 9.16 -29.13
N GLN A 139 -12.14 8.99 -30.16
CA GLN A 139 -12.55 8.83 -31.55
C GLN A 139 -12.81 7.35 -31.84
N ARG A 140 -13.68 7.05 -32.82
CA ARG A 140 -13.99 5.67 -33.22
C ARG A 140 -12.79 5.06 -33.92
N VAL A 141 -12.03 4.26 -33.19
CA VAL A 141 -10.86 3.54 -33.72
C VAL A 141 -11.34 2.23 -34.33
N ASN A 142 -10.99 1.98 -35.60
CA ASN A 142 -11.33 0.72 -36.28
C ASN A 142 -10.33 -0.41 -35.98
N ARG A 143 -9.06 -0.08 -35.72
CA ARG A 143 -8.00 -1.05 -35.38
C ARG A 143 -7.13 -0.54 -34.23
N VAL A 144 -6.85 -1.42 -33.28
CA VAL A 144 -6.01 -1.11 -32.11
C VAL A 144 -4.56 -0.78 -32.52
N GLU A 145 -4.08 -1.43 -33.58
CA GLU A 145 -2.73 -1.28 -34.17
C GLU A 145 -2.45 0.13 -34.72
N ASP A 146 -3.50 0.91 -35.04
CA ASP A 146 -3.33 2.27 -35.56
C ASP A 146 -2.95 3.27 -34.45
N VAL A 147 -3.15 2.89 -33.18
CA VAL A 147 -3.06 3.81 -32.02
C VAL A 147 -2.00 3.38 -31.01
N VAL A 148 -1.70 2.09 -30.92
CA VAL A 148 -0.69 1.54 -30.01
C VAL A 148 0.13 0.46 -30.71
N ASN A 149 1.44 0.44 -30.43
CA ASN A 149 2.36 -0.56 -30.92
C ASN A 149 2.88 -1.43 -29.76
N ILE A 150 3.32 -2.65 -30.08
CA ILE A 150 3.97 -3.52 -29.10
C ILE A 150 5.24 -2.83 -28.61
N GLY A 151 5.38 -2.71 -27.29
CA GLY A 151 6.51 -2.09 -26.62
C GLY A 151 6.34 -0.60 -26.34
N ASP A 152 5.23 0.02 -26.75
CA ASP A 152 4.96 1.43 -26.49
C ASP A 152 4.60 1.68 -25.02
N GLU A 153 4.99 2.84 -24.49
CA GLU A 153 4.70 3.26 -23.12
C GLU A 153 3.51 4.21 -23.11
N ILE A 154 2.39 3.77 -22.55
CA ILE A 154 1.16 4.56 -22.49
C ILE A 154 0.73 4.80 -21.05
N MET A 155 0.17 5.97 -20.79
CA MET A 155 -0.51 6.26 -19.53
C MET A 155 -1.92 5.67 -19.56
N VAL A 156 -2.24 4.89 -18.55
CA VAL A 156 -3.49 4.15 -18.43
C VAL A 156 -4.04 4.32 -17.03
N LYS A 157 -5.34 4.61 -16.95
CA LYS A 157 -6.06 4.67 -15.68
C LYS A 157 -6.81 3.39 -15.45
N VAL A 158 -6.80 2.94 -14.20
CA VAL A 158 -7.47 1.71 -13.80
C VAL A 158 -8.93 2.01 -13.55
N THR A 159 -9.81 1.40 -14.34
CA THR A 159 -11.26 1.59 -14.20
C THR A 159 -11.87 0.57 -13.28
N GLU A 160 -11.44 -0.69 -13.36
CA GLU A 160 -12.05 -1.78 -12.62
C GLU A 160 -11.06 -2.94 -12.49
N ILE A 161 -11.16 -3.69 -11.40
CA ILE A 161 -10.38 -4.91 -11.19
C ILE A 161 -11.38 -6.04 -11.03
N ASP A 162 -11.34 -6.99 -11.95
CA ASP A 162 -12.23 -8.15 -11.99
C ASP A 162 -11.75 -9.20 -10.95
N ASP A 163 -12.65 -10.04 -10.43
CA ASP A 163 -12.37 -11.02 -9.34
C ASP A 163 -11.27 -12.04 -9.70
N ARG A 164 -10.92 -12.13 -10.99
CA ARG A 164 -9.83 -12.97 -11.52
C ARG A 164 -8.47 -12.25 -11.55
N GLY A 165 -8.36 -11.06 -10.98
CA GLY A 165 -7.14 -10.24 -10.98
C GLY A 165 -6.82 -9.57 -12.31
N ARG A 166 -7.79 -9.53 -13.24
CA ARG A 166 -7.65 -8.83 -14.53
C ARG A 166 -8.01 -7.36 -14.34
N VAL A 167 -7.08 -6.48 -14.69
CA VAL A 167 -7.25 -5.05 -14.54
C VAL A 167 -7.83 -4.47 -15.83
N ASN A 168 -9.01 -3.86 -15.78
CA ASN A 168 -9.53 -3.08 -16.89
C ASN A 168 -8.94 -1.68 -16.85
N LEU A 169 -8.38 -1.29 -17.99
CA LEU A 169 -7.69 -0.03 -18.16
C LEU A 169 -8.39 0.84 -19.19
N SER A 170 -8.37 2.14 -18.93
CA SER A 170 -8.83 3.15 -19.86
C SER A 170 -7.74 4.18 -20.09
N ARG A 171 -7.45 4.45 -21.37
CA ARG A 171 -6.62 5.57 -21.80
C ARG A 171 -7.45 6.85 -21.89
N LYS A 172 -8.77 6.75 -22.08
CA LYS A 172 -9.68 7.90 -22.18
C LYS A 172 -9.84 8.68 -20.87
N GLN A 173 -9.68 8.00 -19.73
CA GLN A 173 -9.81 8.62 -18.40
C GLN A 173 -8.46 8.92 -17.73
N ALA A 174 -7.34 8.67 -18.44
CA ALA A 174 -5.98 8.93 -17.97
C ALA A 174 -5.56 10.39 -18.23
#